data_AF-A0A362XB76-F1
#
_entry.id   AF-A0A362XB76-F1
#
_cell.length_a   1.000
_cell.length_b   1.000
_cell.length_c   1.000
_cell.angle_alpha   90.00
_cell.angle_beta   90.00
_cell.angle_gamma   90.00
#
_symmetry.space_group_name_H-M   'P 1'
#
loop_
_entity.id
_entity.type
_entity.pdbx_description
1 polymer ?
#
loop_
_entity_poly.entity_id
_entity_poly.type
_entity_poly.pdbx_seq_one_letter_code
_entity_poly.pdbx_strand_id
1 'polypeptide(L)'
;MTLTFLGTGTSQGIPVIGSDHPVCLSADNKDKRLRSSVLIEGAETNVIIDCGPDFRQQLLKNPVKRLDAVLITHEHADHTMGLDDI
;
A
#
# COMPACT_ATOMS: atom_id res chain seq x y z
N MET A 1 10.20 13.52 -10.63
CA MET A 1 8.95 12.80 -10.31
C MET A 1 9.33 11.36 -10.05
N THR A 2 8.91 10.82 -8.92
CA THR A 2 9.18 9.44 -8.49
C THR A 2 7.85 8.74 -8.25
N LEU A 3 7.76 7.48 -8.66
CA LEU A 3 6.60 6.61 -8.39
C LEU A 3 7.06 5.42 -7.58
N THR A 4 6.48 5.24 -6.41
CA THR A 4 6.79 4.15 -5.49
C THR A 4 5.58 3.24 -5.33
N PHE A 5 5.74 1.96 -5.65
CA PHE A 5 4.74 0.95 -5.33
C PHE A 5 4.81 0.61 -3.84
N LEU A 6 3.85 1.12 -3.07
CA LEU A 6 3.74 0.87 -1.63
C LEU A 6 3.16 -0.52 -1.33
N GLY A 7 2.34 -1.03 -2.24
CA GLY A 7 1.85 -2.40 -2.22
C GLY A 7 1.46 -2.86 -3.62
N THR A 8 1.56 -4.16 -3.85
CA THR A 8 1.32 -4.83 -5.15
C THR A 8 0.52 -6.12 -4.97
N GLY A 9 -0.15 -6.25 -3.82
CA GLY A 9 -0.97 -7.39 -3.46
C GLY A 9 -2.44 -7.23 -3.90
N THR A 10 -3.14 -8.36 -3.85
CA THR A 10 -4.61 -8.40 -3.91
C THR A 10 -5.23 -7.81 -2.63
N SER A 11 -6.55 -7.78 -2.54
CA SER A 11 -7.31 -7.27 -1.39
C SER A 11 -6.94 -7.91 -0.05
N GLN A 12 -6.51 -9.17 -0.08
CA GLN A 12 -6.06 -9.94 1.09
C GLN A 12 -4.55 -9.78 1.39
N GLY A 13 -3.78 -9.15 0.49
CA GLY A 13 -2.33 -9.20 0.51
C GLY A 13 -1.76 -10.59 0.23
N ILE A 14 -0.45 -10.74 0.36
CA ILE A 14 0.25 -12.05 0.38
C ILE A 14 1.28 -12.00 1.53
N PRO A 15 1.28 -12.98 2.45
CA PRO A 15 0.49 -14.22 2.45
C PRO A 15 -1.00 -13.99 2.76
N VAL A 16 -1.85 -14.87 2.21
CA VAL A 16 -3.27 -14.93 2.60
C VAL A 16 -3.36 -15.66 3.93
N ILE A 17 -4.14 -15.11 4.87
CA ILE A 17 -4.35 -15.70 6.20
C ILE A 17 -4.84 -17.14 6.07
N GLY A 18 -4.14 -18.09 6.70
CA GLY A 18 -4.48 -19.51 6.70
C GLY A 18 -4.20 -20.27 5.39
N SER A 19 -3.47 -19.68 4.44
CA SER A 19 -3.12 -20.34 3.18
C SER A 19 -1.77 -21.05 3.23
N ASP A 20 -1.77 -22.34 2.87
CA ASP A 20 -0.56 -23.15 2.70
C ASP A 20 -0.03 -23.13 1.25
N HIS A 21 -0.52 -22.23 0.40
CA HIS A 21 -0.04 -22.13 -0.98
C HIS A 21 1.47 -21.80 -1.00
N PRO A 22 2.29 -22.40 -1.90
CA PRO A 22 3.75 -22.23 -1.89
C PRO A 22 4.22 -20.77 -1.87
N VAL A 23 3.52 -19.87 -2.56
CA VAL A 23 3.81 -18.42 -2.56
C VAL A 23 3.61 -17.78 -1.18
N CYS A 24 2.60 -18.21 -0.40
CA CYS A 24 2.39 -17.70 0.96
C CYS A 24 3.52 -18.14 1.91
N LEU A 25 4.08 -19.33 1.67
CA LEU A 25 5.22 -19.90 2.41
C LEU A 25 6.59 -19.48 1.85
N SER A 26 6.63 -18.72 0.75
CA SER A 26 7.87 -18.29 0.11
C SER A 26 8.74 -17.46 1.06
N ALA A 27 10.05 -17.72 0.99
CA ALA A 27 11.08 -16.94 1.69
C ALA A 27 11.57 -15.73 0.85
N ASP A 28 11.16 -15.62 -0.42
CA ASP A 28 11.44 -14.43 -1.22
C ASP A 28 10.62 -13.25 -0.69
N ASN A 29 11.30 -12.17 -0.33
CA ASN A 29 10.66 -10.96 0.17
C ASN A 29 9.72 -10.32 -0.86
N LYS A 30 9.92 -10.56 -2.17
CA LYS A 30 9.04 -10.05 -3.24
C LYS A 30 7.66 -10.73 -3.26
N ASP A 31 7.54 -11.89 -2.63
CA ASP A 31 6.25 -12.55 -2.46
C ASP A 31 5.46 -12.02 -1.25
N LYS A 32 6.07 -11.19 -0.39
CA LYS A 32 5.35 -10.51 0.71
C LYS A 32 4.78 -9.20 0.20
N ARG A 33 3.46 -9.16 -0.03
CA ARG A 33 2.78 -8.06 -0.73
C ARG A 33 1.69 -7.45 0.14
N LEU A 34 1.82 -6.16 0.40
CA LEU A 34 0.78 -5.32 1.01
C LEU A 34 -0.33 -5.02 0.00
N ARG A 35 -1.50 -4.57 0.47
CA ARG A 35 -2.60 -4.14 -0.42
C ARG A 35 -2.14 -3.01 -1.35
N SER A 36 -2.70 -3.01 -2.55
CA SER A 36 -2.30 -2.11 -3.63
C SER A 36 -2.40 -0.64 -3.23
N SER A 37 -1.30 0.09 -3.38
CA SER A 37 -1.22 1.54 -3.18
C SER A 37 0.05 2.07 -3.84
N VAL A 38 0.03 3.33 -4.28
CA VAL A 38 1.15 3.99 -4.95
C VAL A 38 1.36 5.38 -4.37
N LEU A 39 2.62 5.72 -4.08
CA LEU A 39 3.04 7.09 -3.77
C LEU A 39 3.62 7.75 -5.02
N ILE A 40 3.16 8.96 -5.32
CA ILE A 40 3.68 9.81 -6.37
C ILE A 40 4.32 11.04 -5.73
N GLU A 41 5.63 11.20 -5.91
CA GLU A 41 6.39 12.33 -5.39
C GLU A 41 6.80 13.26 -6.54
N GLY A 42 6.24 14.46 -6.53
CA GLY A 42 6.57 15.58 -7.40
C GLY A 42 7.66 16.48 -6.78
N ALA A 43 7.92 17.62 -7.42
CA ALA A 43 8.86 18.62 -6.89
C ALA A 43 8.29 19.31 -5.63
N GLU A 44 6.98 19.54 -5.58
CA GLU A 44 6.30 20.28 -4.51
C GLU A 44 5.06 19.56 -3.97
N THR A 45 4.73 18.38 -4.51
CA THR A 45 3.45 17.71 -4.25
C THR A 45 3.65 16.22 -4.10
N ASN A 46 3.14 15.65 -3.02
CA ASN A 46 3.10 14.22 -2.76
C ASN A 46 1.65 13.74 -2.71
N VAL A 47 1.32 12.77 -3.56
CA VAL A 47 -0.03 12.21 -3.65
C VAL A 47 0.05 10.71 -3.46
N ILE A 48 -0.83 10.16 -2.63
CA ILE A 48 -1.01 8.71 -2.55
C ILE A 48 -2.27 8.32 -3.33
N ILE A 49 -2.19 7.21 -4.04
CA ILE A 49 -3.33 6.53 -4.66
C ILE A 49 -3.69 5.36 -3.76
N ASP A 50 -4.92 5.41 -3.25
CA ASP A 50 -5.53 4.50 -2.28
C ASP A 50 -4.87 4.49 -0.90
N CYS A 51 -5.74 4.42 0.12
CA CYS A 51 -5.40 4.41 1.53
C CYS A 51 -6.01 3.16 2.18
N GLY A 52 -5.47 2.00 1.81
CA GLY A 52 -5.86 0.71 2.36
C GLY A 52 -5.38 0.52 3.80
N PRO A 53 -5.77 -0.58 4.49
CA PRO A 53 -5.42 -0.75 5.91
C PRO A 53 -3.91 -0.95 6.19
N ASP A 54 -3.07 -0.95 5.14
CA ASP A 54 -1.60 -1.06 5.23
C ASP A 54 -0.93 0.32 5.18
N PHE A 55 -1.71 1.40 5.01
CA PHE A 55 -1.23 2.75 4.79
C PHE A 55 -0.18 3.20 5.81
N ARG A 56 -0.47 3.05 7.11
CA ARG A 56 0.50 3.39 8.18
C ARG A 56 1.82 2.65 8.02
N GLN A 57 1.81 1.34 7.78
CA GLN A 57 3.07 0.60 7.61
C GLN A 57 3.78 0.95 6.30
N GLN A 58 3.04 1.30 5.25
CA GLN A 58 3.57 1.73 3.97
C GLN A 58 4.33 3.05 4.11
N LEU A 59 3.75 4.05 4.80
CA LEU A 59 4.40 5.35 5.05
C LEU A 59 5.51 5.27 6.10
N LEU A 60 5.43 4.38 7.09
CA LEU A 60 6.55 4.16 8.02
C LEU A 60 7.79 3.58 7.31
N LYS A 61 7.60 2.73 6.29
CA LYS A 61 8.68 2.18 5.48
C LYS A 61 9.16 3.14 4.39
N ASN A 62 8.28 4.02 3.91
CA ASN A 62 8.56 5.02 2.88
C ASN A 62 8.22 6.42 3.43
N PRO A 63 9.07 6.96 4.34
CA PRO A 63 8.74 8.16 5.08
C PRO A 63 8.55 9.36 4.15
N VAL A 64 7.32 9.89 4.13
CA VAL A 64 6.98 11.13 3.44
C VAL A 64 6.71 12.22 4.47
N LYS A 65 7.35 13.39 4.33
CA LYS A 65 7.24 14.47 5.33
C LYS A 65 5.87 15.14 5.36
N ARG A 66 5.21 15.16 4.21
CA ARG A 66 3.92 15.81 3.98
C ARG A 66 3.22 15.05 2.85
N LEU A 67 1.95 14.75 3.06
CA LEU A 67 1.04 14.25 2.05
C LEU A 67 0.09 15.39 1.66
N ASP A 68 -0.02 15.68 0.37
CA ASP A 68 -0.81 16.80 -0.14
C ASP A 68 -2.22 16.39 -0.54
N ALA A 69 -2.37 15.16 -1.03
CA ALA A 69 -3.67 14.62 -1.41
C ALA A 69 -3.70 13.09 -1.33
N VAL A 70 -4.90 12.57 -1.17
CA VAL A 70 -5.24 11.15 -1.32
C VAL A 70 -6.24 11.02 -2.46
N LEU A 71 -5.89 10.23 -3.46
CA LEU A 71 -6.79 9.85 -4.54
C LEU A 71 -7.31 8.44 -4.26
N ILE A 72 -8.63 8.29 -4.08
CA ILE A 72 -9.26 6.97 -3.93
C ILE A 72 -9.79 6.51 -5.28
N THR A 73 -9.42 5.31 -5.69
CA THR A 73 -9.88 4.71 -6.95
C THR A 73 -11.33 4.25 -6.88
N HIS A 74 -11.70 3.55 -5.80
CA HIS A 74 -13.05 3.05 -5.52
C HIS A 74 -13.21 2.67 -4.04
N GLU A 75 -14.44 2.39 -3.62
CA GLU A 75 -14.88 2.29 -2.22
C GLU A 75 -14.73 0.91 -1.57
N HIS A 76 -13.80 0.07 -2.03
CA HIS A 76 -13.52 -1.20 -1.36
C HIS A 76 -12.58 -1.04 -0.17
N ALA A 77 -12.73 -1.97 0.77
CA ALA A 77 -12.02 -1.99 2.05
C ALA A 77 -10.49 -1.92 1.91
N ASP A 78 -9.93 -2.68 0.98
CA ASP A 78 -8.51 -2.74 0.68
C ASP A 78 -7.91 -1.43 0.14
N HIS A 79 -8.76 -0.48 -0.25
CA HIS A 79 -8.38 0.83 -0.76
C HIS A 79 -8.73 2.00 0.18
N THR A 80 -9.58 1.77 1.20
CA THR A 80 -10.16 2.86 2.02
C THR A 80 -10.04 2.70 3.53
N MET A 81 -9.81 1.49 4.04
CA MET A 81 -9.82 1.24 5.49
C MET A 81 -8.60 1.79 6.27
N GLY A 82 -7.64 2.42 5.58
CA GLY A 82 -6.53 3.13 6.23
C GLY A 82 -6.77 4.62 6.41
N LEU A 83 -7.91 5.17 5.98
CA LEU A 83 -8.17 6.62 5.99
C LEU A 83 -8.10 7.27 7.39
N ASP A 84 -8.28 6.51 8.47
CA ASP A 84 -8.16 6.99 9.87
C ASP A 84 -6.71 7.40 10.23
N ASP A 85 -5.71 6.86 9.54
CA ASP A 85 -4.29 7.14 9.78
C ASP A 85 -3.79 8.45 9.11
N ILE A 86 -4.66 9.21 8.44
CA ILE A 86 -4.33 10.49 7.79
C ILE A 86 -4.43 11.64 8.80
#